data_AF-A0A6H5JQG4-F1
#
_entry.id   AF-A0A6H5JQG4-F1
#
_cell.length_a   1.000
_cell.length_b   1.000
_cell.length_c   1.000
_cell.angle_alpha   90.00
_cell.angle_beta   90.00
_cell.angle_gamma   90.00
#
_symmetry.space_group_name_H-M   'P 1'
#
loop_
_entity.id
_entity.type
_entity.pdbx_description
1 polymer ?
#
loop_
_entity_poly.entity_id
_entity_poly.type
_entity_poly.pdbx_seq_one_letter_code
_entity_poly.pdbx_strand_id
1 'polypeptide(L)'
;MQPFSTVDPADAHCPHMDRPEDTWPTSAWGALANASVDLHTSLPTNAWWENIVLGFPSQETRSNNIVVIPYTFDVAGDTAGLRVHFPQVVASDLIVQTTFDWRHALQLGCVEKVTDHYITQPGPLSVTLNWDVAAGATSTGAPAMSVPAVRGSPYATMEYRGVRPVISARQEVTQLVVDGERLSLSSGCENGTSVHVEREVEIIFSGGAVSSDDTWLVFVSHPAEFLCSSWFAMERGEPPTPGAVGAWQSMPRFRLEAVRAVSEEEGGVVRAAMVNSCTSGTSNRCTKPGEPDDREDYAKLLRAHAEVYPTGQARVSYSSSSLDWIEDALQGDVAQTTDTARLAGDTQKSARTAPALAGASSKLHAEHEGDGAEEEGYLRFLWAPKRMDGKPVVAVDPAAAATAAGDDGGSDSGERNSSGGDSDSADEGADSPPLIMFALLHHRQVFTAADGLTDIGTPSLHGQAEVAIGNEWSMKVALPPVSFGVGRPVREEMVADVNEALDEDVKYEMPKNYLRGEGDSEFAATRQCSVLFDAADRSARQLQRIRRNIPRKYERDIHTLNLLCEGSRS
;
A
#
# COMPACT_ATOMS: atom_id res chain seq x y z
N MET A 1 -9.25 -21.51 -11.07
CA MET A 1 -10.13 -20.34 -10.85
C MET A 1 -9.51 -19.16 -11.57
N GLN A 2 -10.20 -18.62 -12.57
CA GLN A 2 -9.76 -17.35 -13.17
C GLN A 2 -10.12 -16.24 -12.18
N PRO A 3 -9.15 -15.43 -11.73
CA PRO A 3 -9.41 -14.32 -10.83
C PRO A 3 -10.19 -13.24 -11.58
N PHE A 4 -11.27 -12.70 -10.99
CA PHE A 4 -12.13 -11.62 -11.51
C PHE A 4 -12.28 -11.61 -13.03
N SER A 5 -12.97 -12.63 -13.53
CA SER A 5 -13.40 -12.64 -14.93
C SER A 5 -14.67 -11.81 -15.08
N THR A 6 -14.73 -10.97 -16.12
CA THR A 6 -16.01 -10.44 -16.63
C THR A 6 -16.81 -11.51 -17.37
N VAL A 7 -16.21 -12.68 -17.61
CA VAL A 7 -16.82 -13.83 -18.25
C VAL A 7 -17.50 -14.70 -17.19
N ASP A 8 -18.74 -15.11 -17.43
CA ASP A 8 -19.45 -16.04 -16.56
C ASP A 8 -18.66 -17.36 -16.46
N PRO A 9 -18.42 -17.91 -15.25
CA PRO A 9 -17.79 -19.22 -15.10
C PRO A 9 -18.40 -20.31 -16.00
N ALA A 10 -19.70 -20.24 -16.29
CA ALA A 10 -20.41 -21.14 -17.20
C ALA A 10 -19.82 -21.16 -18.62
N ASP A 11 -19.37 -20.01 -19.12
CA ASP A 11 -18.74 -19.89 -20.45
C ASP A 11 -17.36 -20.55 -20.47
N ALA A 12 -16.71 -20.68 -19.31
CA ALA A 12 -15.47 -21.43 -19.12
C ALA A 12 -15.70 -22.90 -18.72
N HIS A 13 -16.91 -23.44 -18.93
CA HIS A 13 -17.32 -24.79 -18.53
C HIS A 13 -17.21 -25.07 -17.02
N CYS A 14 -17.21 -24.03 -16.19
CA CYS A 14 -17.35 -24.16 -14.74
C CYS A 14 -18.84 -24.09 -14.35
N PRO A 15 -19.26 -24.63 -13.21
CA PRO A 15 -20.61 -24.39 -12.70
C PRO A 15 -20.87 -22.89 -12.55
N HIS A 16 -22.07 -22.45 -12.94
CA HIS A 16 -22.51 -21.08 -12.69
C HIS A 16 -22.45 -20.80 -11.18
N MET A 17 -21.89 -19.65 -10.81
CA MET A 17 -21.85 -19.19 -9.44
C MET A 17 -22.60 -17.87 -9.37
N ASP A 18 -23.73 -17.86 -8.65
CA ASP A 18 -24.46 -16.64 -8.32
C ASP A 18 -23.57 -15.77 -7.43
N ARG A 19 -22.97 -14.76 -8.04
CA ARG A 19 -22.10 -13.82 -7.35
C ARG A 19 -22.94 -12.66 -6.80
N PRO A 20 -22.84 -12.30 -5.51
CA PRO A 20 -23.48 -11.10 -4.98
C PRO A 20 -23.12 -9.87 -5.81
N GLU A 21 -24.14 -9.10 -6.21
CA GLU A 21 -24.01 -7.96 -7.15
C GLU A 21 -23.00 -6.90 -6.69
N ASP A 22 -22.83 -6.74 -5.37
CA ASP A 22 -21.87 -5.85 -4.73
C ASP A 22 -20.40 -6.27 -4.88
N THR A 23 -20.14 -7.45 -5.45
CA THR A 23 -18.78 -7.93 -5.72
C THR A 23 -18.44 -7.96 -7.21
N TRP A 24 -19.33 -7.46 -8.07
CA TRP A 24 -19.10 -7.44 -9.52
C TRP A 24 -18.07 -6.36 -9.90
N PRO A 25 -17.21 -6.62 -10.91
CA PRO A 25 -16.34 -5.59 -11.44
C PRO A 25 -17.18 -4.47 -12.09
N THR A 26 -16.79 -3.22 -11.85
CA THR A 26 -17.47 -2.03 -12.38
C THR A 26 -16.71 -1.43 -13.57
N SER A 27 -17.26 -0.36 -14.16
CA SER A 27 -16.56 0.44 -15.18
C SER A 27 -15.27 1.09 -14.65
N ALA A 28 -15.11 1.20 -13.32
CA ALA A 28 -13.94 1.84 -12.70
C ALA A 28 -12.62 1.10 -12.96
N TRP A 29 -12.65 -0.13 -13.46
CA TRP A 29 -11.45 -0.77 -14.02
C TRP A 29 -10.88 -0.03 -15.24
N GLY A 30 -11.70 0.75 -15.95
CA GLY A 30 -11.30 1.61 -17.05
C GLY A 30 -10.44 0.89 -18.10
N ALA A 31 -9.32 1.50 -18.47
CA ALA A 31 -8.39 0.94 -19.46
C ALA A 31 -7.73 -0.38 -19.01
N LEU A 32 -7.69 -0.69 -17.71
CA LEU A 32 -7.12 -1.96 -17.23
C LEU A 32 -7.97 -3.16 -17.63
N ALA A 33 -9.30 -3.00 -17.70
CA ALA A 33 -10.19 -4.05 -18.20
C ALA A 33 -9.88 -4.37 -19.66
N ASN A 34 -9.69 -3.34 -20.50
CA ASN A 34 -9.35 -3.52 -21.91
C ASN A 34 -7.95 -4.13 -22.07
N ALA A 35 -6.97 -3.62 -21.35
CA ALA A 35 -5.60 -4.15 -21.39
C ALA A 35 -5.52 -5.60 -20.90
N SER A 36 -6.34 -5.99 -19.91
CA SER A 36 -6.47 -7.37 -19.45
C SER A 36 -6.95 -8.29 -20.56
N VAL A 37 -7.95 -7.86 -21.33
CA VAL A 37 -8.46 -8.60 -22.49
C VAL A 37 -7.39 -8.70 -23.59
N ASP A 38 -6.78 -7.56 -23.95
CA ASP A 38 -5.83 -7.46 -25.07
C ASP A 38 -4.50 -8.20 -24.80
N LEU A 39 -4.01 -8.14 -23.56
CA LEU A 39 -2.74 -8.76 -23.15
C LEU A 39 -2.92 -10.17 -22.55
N HIS A 40 -4.17 -10.65 -22.46
CA HIS A 40 -4.51 -11.89 -21.74
C HIS A 40 -3.94 -11.92 -20.31
N THR A 41 -3.91 -10.78 -19.64
CA THR A 41 -3.46 -10.65 -18.25
C THR A 41 -4.65 -10.67 -17.30
N SER A 42 -4.49 -11.24 -16.11
CA SER A 42 -5.56 -11.21 -15.09
C SER A 42 -5.60 -9.84 -14.41
N LEU A 43 -6.80 -9.38 -14.08
CA LEU A 43 -6.98 -8.24 -13.18
C LEU A 43 -6.41 -8.60 -11.80
N PRO A 44 -5.75 -7.65 -11.09
CA PRO A 44 -5.30 -7.87 -9.72
C PRO A 44 -6.46 -8.28 -8.82
N THR A 45 -6.17 -9.13 -7.84
CA THR A 45 -7.13 -9.60 -6.84
C THR A 45 -6.52 -9.53 -5.46
N ASN A 46 -7.37 -9.43 -4.43
CA ASN A 46 -6.94 -9.22 -3.06
C ASN A 46 -6.10 -7.96 -2.92
N ALA A 47 -6.33 -6.97 -3.79
CA ALA A 47 -5.64 -5.71 -3.73
C ALA A 47 -6.32 -4.82 -2.69
N TRP A 48 -5.54 -4.09 -1.90
CA TRP A 48 -6.11 -3.27 -0.84
C TRP A 48 -7.04 -2.15 -1.32
N TRP A 49 -6.91 -1.79 -2.61
CA TRP A 49 -7.73 -0.77 -3.27
C TRP A 49 -8.93 -1.35 -4.03
N GLU A 50 -9.07 -2.67 -4.06
CA GLU A 50 -10.02 -3.39 -4.93
C GLU A 50 -11.48 -2.98 -4.69
N ASN A 51 -11.84 -2.63 -3.45
CA ASN A 51 -13.19 -2.18 -3.11
C ASN A 51 -13.68 -0.96 -3.92
N ILE A 52 -12.80 -0.13 -4.50
CA ILE A 52 -13.23 0.98 -5.38
C ILE A 52 -13.78 0.47 -6.71
N VAL A 53 -13.23 -0.62 -7.23
CA VAL A 53 -13.58 -1.14 -8.56
C VAL A 53 -14.64 -2.25 -8.53
N LEU A 54 -15.12 -2.59 -7.35
CA LEU A 54 -16.20 -3.55 -7.15
C LEU A 54 -17.51 -2.85 -6.80
N GLY A 55 -18.64 -3.50 -7.07
CA GLY A 55 -19.95 -3.04 -6.63
C GLY A 55 -20.94 -2.83 -7.77
N PHE A 56 -21.99 -2.07 -7.47
CA PHE A 56 -23.02 -1.75 -8.44
C PHE A 56 -22.51 -0.71 -9.45
N PRO A 57 -22.61 -0.97 -10.77
CA PRO A 57 -22.20 -0.01 -11.80
C PRO A 57 -22.91 1.36 -11.72
N SER A 58 -24.04 1.43 -11.02
CA SER A 58 -24.86 2.65 -10.90
C SER A 58 -25.01 3.14 -9.45
N GLN A 59 -24.45 2.44 -8.47
CA GLN A 59 -24.52 2.84 -7.06
C GLN A 59 -23.17 2.64 -6.40
N GLU A 60 -22.39 3.71 -6.36
CA GLU A 60 -21.30 3.80 -5.42
C GLU A 60 -21.89 3.72 -4.02
N THR A 61 -21.64 2.60 -3.35
CA THR A 61 -22.11 2.38 -1.99
C THR A 61 -21.03 2.81 -1.01
N ARG A 62 -21.43 3.17 0.21
CA ARG A 62 -20.48 3.52 1.29
C ARG A 62 -19.59 2.35 1.71
N SER A 63 -19.91 1.13 1.28
CA SER A 63 -19.09 -0.07 1.47
C SER A 63 -17.89 -0.15 0.52
N ASN A 64 -17.85 0.66 -0.53
CA ASN A 64 -16.74 0.69 -1.49
C ASN A 64 -15.63 1.62 -0.98
N ASN A 65 -15.06 1.27 0.16
CA ASN A 65 -14.02 2.06 0.80
C ASN A 65 -12.67 1.31 0.82
N ILE A 66 -11.59 2.08 0.84
CA ILE A 66 -10.22 1.57 0.89
C ILE A 66 -9.46 2.20 2.05
N VAL A 67 -8.55 1.43 2.65
CA VAL A 67 -7.76 1.88 3.80
C VAL A 67 -6.35 2.21 3.33
N VAL A 68 -6.01 3.49 3.40
CA VAL A 68 -4.72 4.04 2.99
C VAL A 68 -3.80 4.23 4.20
N ILE A 69 -4.36 4.37 5.41
CA ILE A 69 -3.64 4.70 6.65
C ILE A 69 -2.93 6.07 6.55
N PRO A 70 -3.32 7.07 7.37
CA PRO A 70 -4.25 6.94 8.48
C PRO A 70 -5.71 7.00 8.02
N TYR A 71 -5.98 7.30 6.75
CA TYR A 71 -7.33 7.54 6.26
C TYR A 71 -8.01 6.30 5.70
N THR A 72 -9.34 6.41 5.64
CA THR A 72 -10.20 5.58 4.79
C THR A 72 -10.75 6.46 3.69
N PHE A 73 -10.61 6.03 2.44
CA PHE A 73 -11.13 6.73 1.27
C PHE A 73 -12.35 6.01 0.71
N ASP A 74 -13.30 6.77 0.20
CA ASP A 74 -14.32 6.28 -0.72
C ASP A 74 -14.67 7.36 -1.75
N VAL A 75 -15.45 6.98 -2.75
CA VAL A 75 -15.86 7.85 -3.87
C VAL A 75 -17.32 8.34 -3.76
N ALA A 76 -18.07 7.79 -2.79
CA ALA A 76 -19.51 7.85 -2.69
C ALA A 76 -20.02 9.13 -1.97
N GLY A 77 -19.78 10.31 -2.52
CA GLY A 77 -19.97 11.60 -1.84
C GLY A 77 -21.23 12.40 -2.17
N ASP A 78 -21.29 13.65 -1.67
CA ASP A 78 -22.31 14.64 -2.08
C ASP A 78 -21.91 15.32 -3.39
N THR A 79 -20.61 15.59 -3.52
CA THR A 79 -19.98 16.01 -4.76
C THR A 79 -19.36 14.76 -5.40
N ALA A 80 -19.14 14.75 -6.71
CA ALA A 80 -18.31 13.70 -7.28
C ALA A 80 -16.84 13.98 -6.92
N GLY A 81 -16.12 12.97 -6.44
CA GLY A 81 -14.72 13.12 -6.02
C GLY A 81 -14.31 12.14 -4.92
N LEU A 82 -13.33 12.54 -4.12
CA LEU A 82 -12.78 11.76 -3.02
C LEU A 82 -13.37 12.18 -1.69
N ARG A 83 -13.90 11.23 -0.91
CA ARG A 83 -14.17 11.44 0.52
C ARG A 83 -13.06 10.86 1.37
N VAL A 84 -12.66 11.65 2.36
CA VAL A 84 -11.56 11.36 3.25
C VAL A 84 -12.11 11.22 4.65
N HIS A 85 -12.06 10.01 5.18
CA HIS A 85 -12.50 9.68 6.52
C HIS A 85 -11.28 9.46 7.41
N PHE A 86 -11.37 9.95 8.65
CA PHE A 86 -10.43 9.57 9.68
C PHE A 86 -11.04 8.45 10.54
N PRO A 87 -10.55 7.21 10.40
CA PRO A 87 -11.06 6.09 11.16
C PRO A 87 -10.68 6.16 12.64
N GLN A 88 -11.53 5.53 13.44
CA GLN A 88 -11.35 5.32 14.87
C GLN A 88 -11.29 3.82 15.15
N VAL A 89 -10.38 3.43 16.03
CA VAL A 89 -10.31 2.05 16.52
C VAL A 89 -11.24 1.92 17.71
N VAL A 90 -12.24 1.05 17.60
CA VAL A 90 -13.16 0.71 18.67
C VAL A 90 -12.89 -0.72 19.10
N ALA A 91 -12.68 -0.91 20.40
CA ALA A 91 -12.43 -2.21 21.00
C ALA A 91 -13.49 -2.54 22.05
N SER A 92 -13.85 -3.81 22.10
CA SER A 92 -14.66 -4.44 23.14
C SER A 92 -14.06 -5.80 23.50
N ASP A 93 -14.63 -6.50 24.47
CA ASP A 93 -14.16 -7.83 24.89
C ASP A 93 -14.19 -8.89 23.76
N LEU A 94 -14.95 -8.66 22.67
CA LEU A 94 -15.15 -9.62 21.58
C LEU A 94 -14.61 -9.17 20.22
N ILE A 95 -14.47 -7.86 20.00
CA ILE A 95 -14.11 -7.31 18.70
C ILE A 95 -13.23 -6.09 18.84
N VAL A 96 -12.20 -6.04 18.01
CA VAL A 96 -11.45 -4.82 17.69
C VAL A 96 -11.76 -4.51 16.23
N GLN A 97 -12.28 -3.32 15.97
CA GLN A 97 -12.66 -2.91 14.63
C GLN A 97 -12.28 -1.46 14.38
N THR A 98 -12.10 -1.15 13.10
CA THR A 98 -11.96 0.21 12.61
C THR A 98 -13.31 0.69 12.14
N THR A 99 -13.79 1.80 12.69
CA THR A 99 -15.05 2.43 12.29
C THR A 99 -14.80 3.89 11.94
N PHE A 100 -15.61 4.49 11.08
CA PHE A 100 -15.57 5.93 10.84
C PHE A 100 -17.00 6.46 10.75
N ASP A 101 -17.21 7.70 11.19
CA ASP A 101 -18.47 8.38 10.92
C ASP A 101 -18.40 8.99 9.52
N TRP A 102 -19.24 8.49 8.62
CA TRP A 102 -19.30 8.99 7.26
C TRP A 102 -19.69 10.47 7.19
N ARG A 103 -20.33 11.03 8.24
CA ARG A 103 -20.69 12.46 8.34
C ARG A 103 -19.49 13.36 8.61
N HIS A 104 -18.40 12.80 9.14
CA HIS A 104 -17.19 13.55 9.49
C HIS A 104 -16.14 13.54 8.38
N ALA A 105 -16.56 13.14 7.17
CA ALA A 105 -15.67 13.15 6.02
C ALA A 105 -15.39 14.58 5.56
N LEU A 106 -14.13 14.85 5.23
CA LEU A 106 -13.79 15.94 4.33
C LEU A 106 -13.85 15.41 2.90
N GLN A 107 -14.45 16.17 2.00
CA GLN A 107 -14.60 15.80 0.60
C GLN A 107 -13.82 16.76 -0.30
N LEU A 108 -13.04 16.18 -1.22
CA LEU A 108 -12.36 16.87 -2.32
C LEU A 108 -13.06 16.50 -3.63
N GLY A 109 -13.50 17.48 -4.40
CA GLY A 109 -14.15 17.27 -5.69
C GLY A 109 -14.03 18.49 -6.58
N CYS A 110 -14.92 18.61 -7.57
CA CYS A 110 -15.00 19.79 -8.43
C CYS A 110 -16.45 20.30 -8.58
N VAL A 111 -16.59 21.49 -9.16
CA VAL A 111 -17.91 22.05 -9.47
C VAL A 111 -18.49 21.45 -10.74
N GLU A 112 -17.63 21.13 -11.69
CA GLU A 112 -18.01 20.59 -12.98
C GLU A 112 -18.61 19.18 -12.85
N LYS A 113 -19.43 18.82 -13.84
CA LYS A 113 -20.10 17.51 -13.84
C LYS A 113 -19.09 16.41 -14.19
N VAL A 114 -18.87 15.50 -13.24
CA VAL A 114 -18.15 14.25 -13.45
C VAL A 114 -19.02 13.26 -14.22
N THR A 115 -18.42 12.57 -15.19
CA THR A 115 -19.11 11.55 -15.99
C THR A 115 -18.78 10.14 -15.56
N ASP A 116 -17.54 9.89 -15.15
CA ASP A 116 -17.06 8.57 -14.75
C ASP A 116 -15.87 8.68 -13.81
N HIS A 117 -15.54 7.58 -13.13
CA HIS A 117 -14.29 7.44 -12.38
C HIS A 117 -13.63 6.09 -12.68
N TYR A 118 -12.30 6.04 -12.64
CA TYR A 118 -11.54 4.82 -12.92
C TYR A 118 -10.17 4.82 -12.26
N ILE A 119 -9.57 3.65 -12.17
CA ILE A 119 -8.22 3.49 -11.63
C ILE A 119 -7.16 3.41 -12.72
N THR A 120 -5.96 3.91 -12.42
CA THR A 120 -4.75 3.75 -13.22
C THR A 120 -3.56 3.47 -12.30
N GLN A 121 -2.47 2.96 -12.89
CA GLN A 121 -1.19 2.74 -12.21
C GLN A 121 -1.32 1.97 -10.87
N PRO A 122 -2.01 0.80 -10.84
CA PRO A 122 -2.04 -0.01 -9.64
C PRO A 122 -0.64 -0.51 -9.32
N GLY A 123 -0.22 -0.32 -8.07
CA GLY A 123 1.04 -0.80 -7.52
C GLY A 123 0.84 -1.43 -6.13
N PRO A 124 1.91 -2.00 -5.54
CA PRO A 124 1.82 -2.64 -4.22
C PRO A 124 1.40 -1.69 -3.10
N LEU A 125 1.81 -0.42 -3.18
CA LEU A 125 1.56 0.60 -2.16
C LEU A 125 0.65 1.75 -2.62
N SER A 126 0.30 1.80 -3.90
CA SER A 126 -0.41 2.94 -4.47
C SER A 126 -1.38 2.53 -5.57
N VAL A 127 -2.41 3.35 -5.75
CA VAL A 127 -3.27 3.33 -6.93
C VAL A 127 -3.65 4.78 -7.27
N THR A 128 -3.81 5.10 -8.54
CA THR A 128 -4.28 6.43 -8.94
C THR A 128 -5.76 6.34 -9.30
N LEU A 129 -6.62 7.06 -8.58
CA LEU A 129 -8.03 7.24 -8.95
C LEU A 129 -8.14 8.45 -9.88
N ASN A 130 -8.99 8.37 -10.90
CA ASN A 130 -9.19 9.42 -11.89
C ASN A 130 -10.68 9.65 -12.07
N TRP A 131 -11.06 10.90 -12.37
CA TRP A 131 -12.42 11.28 -12.73
C TRP A 131 -12.41 12.03 -14.04
N ASP A 132 -13.22 11.53 -14.99
CA ASP A 132 -13.47 12.24 -16.23
C ASP A 132 -14.53 13.30 -15.99
N VAL A 133 -14.22 14.53 -16.42
CA VAL A 133 -15.11 15.67 -16.27
C VAL A 133 -15.62 16.06 -17.65
N ALA A 134 -16.91 16.35 -17.76
CA ALA A 134 -17.50 16.77 -19.02
C ALA A 134 -16.83 18.06 -19.49
N ALA A 135 -16.15 18.02 -20.63
CA ALA A 135 -15.53 19.19 -21.23
C ALA A 135 -16.58 20.28 -21.54
N GLY A 136 -16.36 21.49 -21.05
CA GLY A 136 -16.97 22.67 -21.63
C GLY A 136 -16.44 22.87 -23.06
N ALA A 137 -17.20 23.52 -23.94
CA ALA A 137 -16.91 23.63 -25.38
C ALA A 137 -15.58 24.37 -25.74
N THR A 138 -14.72 24.68 -24.78
CA THR A 138 -13.57 25.58 -24.93
C THR A 138 -12.24 25.05 -24.39
N SER A 139 -12.16 23.82 -23.87
CA SER A 139 -10.91 23.26 -23.33
C SER A 139 -10.07 22.55 -24.39
N THR A 140 -8.75 22.76 -24.37
CA THR A 140 -7.79 22.11 -25.27
C THR A 140 -7.31 20.75 -24.75
N GLY A 141 -7.40 20.54 -23.43
CA GLY A 141 -7.30 19.25 -22.76
C GLY A 141 -8.66 18.75 -22.24
N ALA A 142 -8.72 17.46 -21.92
CA ALA A 142 -9.87 16.93 -21.19
C ALA A 142 -9.75 17.37 -19.72
N PRO A 143 -10.72 18.10 -19.16
CA PRO A 143 -10.72 18.43 -17.75
C PRO A 143 -10.76 17.15 -16.93
N ALA A 144 -9.97 17.10 -15.86
CA ALA A 144 -9.78 15.89 -15.08
C ALA A 144 -9.43 16.19 -13.63
N MET A 145 -9.79 15.23 -12.77
CA MET A 145 -9.26 15.13 -11.40
C MET A 145 -8.55 13.80 -11.24
N SER A 146 -7.50 13.76 -10.42
CA SER A 146 -6.87 12.50 -10.04
C SER A 146 -6.39 12.50 -8.59
N VAL A 147 -6.32 11.32 -7.99
CA VAL A 147 -5.88 11.11 -6.60
C VAL A 147 -4.84 10.00 -6.59
N PRO A 148 -3.58 10.29 -6.26
CA PRO A 148 -2.61 9.26 -5.93
C PRO A 148 -2.90 8.74 -4.52
N ALA A 149 -3.66 7.65 -4.41
CA ALA A 149 -3.92 6.99 -3.14
C ALA A 149 -2.70 6.13 -2.76
N VAL A 150 -1.85 6.66 -1.88
CA VAL A 150 -0.59 6.02 -1.45
C VAL A 150 -0.65 5.66 0.03
N ARG A 151 -0.43 4.38 0.34
CA ARG A 151 -0.42 3.89 1.72
C ARG A 151 0.57 4.63 2.60
N GLY A 152 0.12 5.05 3.78
CA GLY A 152 0.90 5.83 4.72
C GLY A 152 0.89 7.33 4.44
N SER A 153 0.31 7.83 3.34
CA SER A 153 0.31 9.27 3.07
C SER A 153 -0.43 10.04 4.19
N PRO A 154 0.22 11.03 4.84
CA PRO A 154 -0.43 11.85 5.87
C PRO A 154 -1.44 12.85 5.28
N TYR A 155 -1.52 12.94 3.95
CA TYR A 155 -2.45 13.79 3.22
C TYR A 155 -3.32 12.97 2.27
N ALA A 156 -4.59 13.33 2.18
CA ALA A 156 -5.35 13.11 0.96
C ALA A 156 -4.96 14.17 -0.07
N THR A 157 -4.54 13.74 -1.25
CA THR A 157 -4.05 14.63 -2.32
C THR A 157 -4.93 14.47 -3.55
N MET A 158 -5.42 15.57 -4.10
CA MET A 158 -6.14 15.59 -5.37
C MET A 158 -5.48 16.58 -6.33
N GLU A 159 -5.16 16.10 -7.54
CA GLU A 159 -4.69 16.90 -8.67
C GLU A 159 -5.89 17.33 -9.53
N TYR A 160 -5.84 18.56 -10.04
CA TYR A 160 -6.88 19.20 -10.82
C TYR A 160 -6.28 19.75 -12.12
N ARG A 161 -7.02 19.62 -13.23
CA ARG A 161 -6.69 20.25 -14.52
C ARG A 161 -7.96 20.75 -15.20
N GLY A 162 -8.03 22.05 -15.49
CA GLY A 162 -9.16 22.65 -16.21
C GLY A 162 -10.50 22.62 -15.45
N VAL A 163 -10.47 22.47 -14.12
CA VAL A 163 -11.67 22.33 -13.27
C VAL A 163 -11.56 23.22 -12.03
N ARG A 164 -12.69 23.47 -11.37
CA ARG A 164 -12.79 24.28 -10.15
C ARG A 164 -12.82 23.39 -8.91
N PRO A 165 -11.76 23.37 -8.09
CA PRO A 165 -11.73 22.60 -6.86
C PRO A 165 -12.88 22.94 -5.92
N VAL A 166 -13.41 21.91 -5.26
CA VAL A 166 -14.41 22.01 -4.20
C VAL A 166 -13.90 21.25 -2.99
N ILE A 167 -13.87 21.93 -1.85
CA ILE A 167 -13.65 21.30 -0.54
C ILE A 167 -14.98 21.39 0.21
N SER A 168 -15.52 20.27 0.64
CA SER A 168 -16.81 20.25 1.34
C SER A 168 -16.82 19.29 2.52
N ALA A 169 -17.75 19.54 3.45
CA ALA A 169 -17.99 18.66 4.58
C ALA A 169 -19.46 18.75 5.00
N ARG A 170 -19.96 17.67 5.61
CA ARG A 170 -21.31 17.66 6.22
C ARG A 170 -21.32 18.25 7.63
N GLN A 171 -20.15 18.62 8.13
CA GLN A 171 -19.98 19.24 9.44
C GLN A 171 -20.09 20.75 9.35
N GLU A 172 -20.57 21.34 10.43
CA GLU A 172 -20.66 22.79 10.58
C GLU A 172 -19.31 23.34 11.02
N VAL A 173 -18.76 24.26 10.23
CA VAL A 173 -17.51 24.95 10.51
C VAL A 173 -17.73 26.03 11.56
N THR A 174 -16.94 25.99 12.63
CA THR A 174 -16.92 27.04 13.65
C THR A 174 -15.94 28.14 13.31
N GLN A 175 -14.82 27.79 12.67
CA GLN A 175 -13.76 28.74 12.40
C GLN A 175 -12.97 28.32 11.16
N LEU A 176 -12.65 29.32 10.34
CA LEU A 176 -11.66 29.22 9.28
C LEU A 176 -10.46 30.08 9.65
N VAL A 177 -9.26 29.55 9.48
CA VAL A 177 -8.02 30.31 9.54
C VAL A 177 -7.36 30.21 8.17
N VAL A 178 -7.23 31.33 7.48
CA VAL A 178 -6.71 31.37 6.11
C VAL A 178 -5.35 32.05 6.16
N ASP A 179 -4.33 31.33 5.74
CA ASP A 179 -2.93 31.81 5.76
C ASP A 179 -2.52 32.38 7.13
N GLY A 180 -3.00 31.76 8.22
CA GLY A 180 -2.74 32.18 9.60
C GLY A 180 -3.69 33.26 10.13
N GLU A 181 -4.51 33.88 9.29
CA GLU A 181 -5.48 34.89 9.69
C GLU A 181 -6.86 34.29 9.99
N ARG A 182 -7.40 34.60 11.18
CA ARG A 182 -8.72 34.10 11.59
C ARG A 182 -9.82 34.88 10.88
N LEU A 183 -10.65 34.18 10.11
CA LEU A 183 -11.86 34.78 9.55
C LEU A 183 -12.94 34.86 10.63
N SER A 184 -13.47 36.08 10.84
CA SER A 184 -14.62 36.29 11.72
C SER A 184 -15.89 35.81 11.02
N LEU A 185 -16.30 34.59 11.32
CA LEU A 185 -17.54 34.01 10.84
C LEU A 185 -18.63 34.25 11.89
N SER A 186 -19.43 35.31 11.74
CA SER A 186 -20.54 35.63 12.65
C SER A 186 -21.54 34.47 12.81
N SER A 187 -21.63 33.59 11.81
CA SER A 187 -22.52 32.41 11.80
C SER A 187 -22.05 31.33 10.81
N GLY A 188 -20.75 31.04 10.76
CA GLY A 188 -20.16 30.20 9.70
C GLY A 188 -19.96 30.98 8.39
N CYS A 189 -19.64 30.29 7.30
CA CYS A 189 -19.49 30.92 6.00
C CYS A 189 -20.79 31.54 5.50
N GLU A 190 -20.86 32.87 5.48
CA GLU A 190 -21.98 33.58 4.87
C GLU A 190 -21.97 33.25 3.37
N ASN A 191 -23.12 32.85 2.83
CA ASN A 191 -23.22 32.31 1.47
C ASN A 191 -22.61 33.29 0.44
N GLY A 192 -21.51 32.86 -0.18
CA GLY A 192 -20.80 33.64 -1.20
C GLY A 192 -19.69 34.53 -0.66
N THR A 193 -19.27 34.36 0.59
CA THR A 193 -18.08 35.06 1.12
C THR A 193 -16.86 34.65 0.30
N SER A 194 -16.26 35.61 -0.40
CA SER A 194 -15.01 35.39 -1.11
C SER A 194 -13.85 35.34 -0.12
N VAL A 195 -13.03 34.30 -0.24
CA VAL A 195 -11.86 34.04 0.59
C VAL A 195 -10.68 33.86 -0.34
N HIS A 196 -9.69 34.74 -0.24
CA HIS A 196 -8.42 34.56 -0.94
C HIS A 196 -7.53 33.64 -0.11
N VAL A 197 -7.07 32.54 -0.71
CA VAL A 197 -6.17 31.57 -0.09
C VAL A 197 -4.87 31.60 -0.86
N GLU A 198 -3.79 31.99 -0.22
CA GLU A 198 -2.45 31.99 -0.82
C GLU A 198 -1.81 30.61 -0.71
N ARG A 199 -1.90 29.96 0.47
CA ARG A 199 -1.19 28.71 0.78
C ARG A 199 -2.04 27.70 1.49
N GLU A 200 -2.72 28.09 2.56
CA GLU A 200 -3.44 27.15 3.42
C GLU A 200 -4.76 27.68 3.99
N VAL A 201 -5.66 26.74 4.26
CA VAL A 201 -6.88 26.95 5.05
C VAL A 201 -6.93 25.90 6.15
N GLU A 202 -7.02 26.36 7.38
CA GLU A 202 -7.36 25.54 8.53
C GLU A 202 -8.86 25.58 8.78
N ILE A 203 -9.49 24.41 8.74
CA ILE A 203 -10.93 24.24 8.91
C ILE A 203 -11.18 23.58 10.25
N ILE A 204 -11.85 24.31 11.15
CA ILE A 204 -12.19 23.83 12.49
C ILE A 204 -13.70 23.61 12.54
N PHE A 205 -14.10 22.36 12.79
CA PHE A 205 -15.51 21.97 12.90
C PHE A 205 -16.02 22.07 14.34
N SER A 206 -17.33 22.28 14.48
CA SER A 206 -18.00 22.29 15.79
C SER A 206 -18.01 20.91 16.42
N GLY A 207 -17.57 20.77 17.67
CA GLY A 207 -17.80 19.60 18.51
C GLY A 207 -19.20 19.53 19.13
N GLY A 208 -20.23 20.06 18.47
CA GLY A 208 -21.61 20.02 18.96
C GLY A 208 -22.08 18.58 19.21
N ALA A 209 -23.25 18.41 19.84
CA ALA A 209 -23.76 17.09 20.29
C ALA A 209 -23.89 16.00 19.21
N VAL A 210 -23.69 16.33 17.93
CA VAL A 210 -23.80 15.44 16.77
C VAL A 210 -22.62 15.56 15.80
N SER A 211 -21.59 16.33 16.12
CA SER A 211 -20.50 16.68 15.19
C SER A 211 -19.14 16.52 15.86
N SER A 212 -18.10 16.23 15.07
CA SER A 212 -16.75 16.18 15.58
C SER A 212 -16.06 17.54 15.65
N ASP A 213 -15.16 17.69 16.62
CA ASP A 213 -14.20 18.78 16.78
C ASP A 213 -12.97 18.61 15.87
N ASP A 214 -13.18 18.03 14.69
CA ASP A 214 -12.12 17.75 13.74
C ASP A 214 -11.50 19.05 13.24
N THR A 215 -10.18 19.05 13.13
CA THR A 215 -9.41 20.14 12.53
C THR A 215 -8.64 19.61 11.34
N TRP A 216 -8.87 20.24 10.18
CA TRP A 216 -8.21 19.90 8.93
C TRP A 216 -7.34 21.05 8.46
N LEU A 217 -6.14 20.74 7.99
CA LEU A 217 -5.33 21.66 7.19
C LEU A 217 -5.50 21.31 5.73
N VAL A 218 -5.80 22.32 4.92
CA VAL A 218 -5.94 22.21 3.48
C VAL A 218 -4.91 23.12 2.82
N PHE A 219 -4.08 22.57 1.96
CA PHE A 219 -3.04 23.27 1.22
C PHE A 219 -3.40 23.35 -0.26
N VAL A 220 -3.15 24.50 -0.87
CA VAL A 220 -3.37 24.73 -2.31
C VAL A 220 -2.02 25.00 -2.99
N SER A 221 -1.84 24.49 -4.21
CA SER A 221 -0.56 24.66 -4.94
C SER A 221 -0.35 26.08 -5.46
N HIS A 222 -1.45 26.81 -5.68
CA HIS A 222 -1.46 28.14 -6.27
C HIS A 222 -2.47 29.01 -5.53
N PRO A 223 -2.20 30.32 -5.37
CA PRO A 223 -3.17 31.24 -4.80
C PRO A 223 -4.50 31.21 -5.56
N ALA A 224 -5.60 31.10 -4.83
CA ALA A 224 -6.93 30.99 -5.41
C ALA A 224 -7.99 31.70 -4.57
N GLU A 225 -9.00 32.23 -5.25
CA GLU A 225 -10.21 32.74 -4.58
C GLU A 225 -11.22 31.60 -4.44
N PHE A 226 -11.76 31.44 -3.24
CA PHE A 226 -12.82 30.49 -2.92
C PHE A 226 -14.08 31.22 -2.47
N LEU A 227 -15.25 30.76 -2.93
CA LEU A 227 -16.54 31.13 -2.39
C LEU A 227 -16.87 30.18 -1.25
N CYS A 228 -16.99 30.72 -0.04
CA CYS A 228 -17.44 29.94 1.09
C CYS A 228 -18.97 30.00 1.24
N SER A 229 -19.56 28.86 1.59
CA SER A 229 -21.00 28.73 1.85
C SER A 229 -21.28 27.71 2.95
N SER A 230 -22.30 27.99 3.77
CA SER A 230 -22.73 27.15 4.90
C SER A 230 -24.06 26.41 4.63
N TRP A 231 -24.72 26.70 3.51
CA TRP A 231 -25.93 26.00 3.11
C TRP A 231 -26.05 25.92 1.59
N PHE A 232 -25.95 24.72 1.04
CA PHE A 232 -26.21 24.46 -0.37
C PHE A 232 -27.50 23.68 -0.52
N ALA A 233 -28.57 24.36 -0.96
CA ALA A 233 -29.75 23.66 -1.45
C ALA A 233 -29.42 23.16 -2.86
N MET A 234 -29.31 21.83 -3.06
CA MET A 234 -29.35 21.31 -4.43
C MET A 234 -30.65 21.80 -5.09
N GLU A 235 -30.54 22.40 -6.28
CA GLU A 235 -31.71 22.77 -7.06
C GLU A 235 -32.55 21.51 -7.28
N ARG A 236 -33.82 21.56 -6.85
CA ARG A 236 -34.75 20.43 -6.96
C ARG A 236 -34.91 20.06 -8.43
N GLY A 237 -34.32 18.93 -8.86
CA GLY A 237 -34.65 18.32 -10.15
C GLY A 237 -33.51 17.66 -10.93
N GLU A 238 -32.24 17.89 -10.57
CA GLU A 238 -31.14 17.20 -11.26
C GLU A 238 -30.97 15.77 -10.76
N PRO A 239 -30.86 14.76 -11.65
CA PRO A 239 -30.52 13.41 -11.26
C PRO A 239 -29.13 13.38 -10.60
N PRO A 240 -28.89 12.53 -9.60
CA PRO A 240 -27.58 12.42 -8.97
C PRO A 240 -26.51 12.12 -10.02
N THR A 241 -25.42 12.90 -10.00
CA THR A 241 -24.21 12.63 -10.77
C THR A 241 -23.66 11.24 -10.40
N PRO A 242 -23.06 10.48 -11.32
CA PRO A 242 -22.31 9.27 -10.96
C PRO A 242 -21.37 9.56 -9.78
N GLY A 243 -21.46 8.74 -8.73
CA GLY A 243 -20.77 8.90 -7.45
C GLY A 243 -21.39 9.84 -6.42
N ALA A 244 -22.47 10.54 -6.75
CA ALA A 244 -23.27 11.27 -5.78
C ALA A 244 -24.34 10.34 -5.16
N VAL A 245 -24.20 9.99 -3.88
CA VAL A 245 -25.22 9.16 -3.20
C VAL A 245 -26.41 10.04 -2.81
N GLY A 246 -27.46 9.99 -3.64
CA GLY A 246 -28.70 10.76 -3.47
C GLY A 246 -29.51 10.38 -2.23
N ALA A 247 -29.11 10.85 -1.06
CA ALA A 247 -29.98 10.96 0.10
C ALA A 247 -30.35 12.44 0.30
N TRP A 248 -31.57 12.81 -0.09
CA TRP A 248 -32.19 14.14 0.03
C TRP A 248 -32.18 14.76 1.46
N GLN A 249 -31.65 14.06 2.46
CA GLN A 249 -31.67 14.46 3.88
C GLN A 249 -30.32 14.96 4.40
N SER A 250 -29.28 15.08 3.57
CA SER A 250 -27.93 15.32 4.07
C SER A 250 -27.08 16.13 3.11
N MET A 251 -27.40 17.41 2.99
CA MET A 251 -26.61 18.38 2.23
C MET A 251 -25.31 18.73 2.98
N PRO A 252 -24.22 19.07 2.26
CA PRO A 252 -23.03 19.59 2.91
C PRO A 252 -23.38 20.86 3.70
N ARG A 253 -22.86 20.96 4.92
CA ARG A 253 -23.01 22.14 5.78
C ARG A 253 -21.88 23.15 5.60
N PHE A 254 -20.87 22.75 4.85
CA PHE A 254 -19.72 23.56 4.54
C PHE A 254 -19.23 23.25 3.13
N ARG A 255 -18.94 24.31 2.37
CA ARG A 255 -18.39 24.21 1.02
C ARG A 255 -17.52 25.43 0.72
N LEU A 256 -16.28 25.17 0.30
CA LEU A 256 -15.39 26.11 -0.37
C LEU A 256 -15.31 25.72 -1.84
N GLU A 257 -15.72 26.63 -2.72
CA GLU A 257 -15.69 26.45 -4.18
C GLU A 257 -14.69 27.43 -4.80
N ALA A 258 -13.72 26.94 -5.56
CA ALA A 258 -12.82 27.81 -6.29
C ALA A 258 -13.60 28.64 -7.33
N VAL A 259 -13.36 29.95 -7.35
CA VAL A 259 -14.00 30.89 -8.30
C VAL A 259 -13.58 30.58 -9.74
N ARG A 260 -12.32 30.19 -9.94
CA ARG A 260 -11.72 29.96 -11.26
C ARG A 260 -11.22 28.53 -11.39
N ALA A 261 -11.32 28.01 -12.62
CA ALA A 261 -10.74 26.73 -12.95
C ALA A 261 -9.22 26.82 -12.85
N VAL A 262 -8.62 25.75 -12.36
CA VAL A 262 -7.18 25.55 -12.36
C VAL A 262 -6.69 25.44 -13.80
N SER A 263 -5.53 26.04 -14.09
CA SER A 263 -4.90 25.99 -15.43
C SER A 263 -4.76 24.55 -15.92
N GLU A 264 -5.04 24.31 -17.21
CA GLU A 264 -4.81 22.99 -17.83
C GLU A 264 -3.31 22.67 -17.96
N GLU A 265 -2.50 23.69 -18.22
CA GLU A 265 -1.06 23.53 -18.46
C GLU A 265 -0.28 23.37 -17.17
N GLU A 266 -0.56 24.23 -16.18
CA GLU A 266 0.14 24.20 -14.88
C GLU A 266 -0.46 23.13 -13.97
N GLY A 267 -1.76 22.84 -14.13
CA GLY A 267 -2.51 22.04 -13.18
C GLY A 267 -2.57 22.69 -11.80
N GLY A 268 -3.06 21.93 -10.83
CA GLY A 268 -3.13 22.40 -9.46
C GLY A 268 -3.38 21.24 -8.52
N VAL A 269 -2.97 21.40 -7.28
CA VAL A 269 -3.04 20.35 -6.27
C VAL A 269 -3.72 20.92 -5.04
N VAL A 270 -4.68 20.16 -4.49
CA VAL A 270 -5.22 20.40 -3.15
C VAL A 270 -4.85 19.21 -2.28
N ARG A 271 -4.28 19.48 -1.11
CA ARG A 271 -3.92 18.46 -0.12
C ARG A 271 -4.66 18.73 1.17
N ALA A 272 -5.24 17.71 1.78
CA ALA A 272 -5.90 17.82 3.06
C ALA A 272 -5.33 16.82 4.06
N ALA A 273 -5.06 17.28 5.28
CA ALA A 273 -4.62 16.44 6.38
C ALA A 273 -5.41 16.77 7.65
N MET A 274 -5.86 15.73 8.34
CA MET A 274 -6.49 15.91 9.65
C MET A 274 -5.40 16.09 10.69
N VAL A 275 -5.42 17.22 11.38
CA VAL A 275 -4.47 17.52 12.46
C VAL A 275 -4.96 16.92 13.77
N ASN A 276 -6.26 17.04 14.02
CA ASN A 276 -6.87 16.66 15.28
C ASN A 276 -8.29 16.09 15.11
N SER A 277 -8.64 15.16 16.00
CA SER A 277 -9.98 14.62 16.24
C SER A 277 -10.08 14.18 17.70
N CYS A 278 -10.76 14.95 18.56
CA CYS A 278 -10.92 14.63 19.99
C CYS A 278 -12.31 14.14 20.38
N THR A 279 -13.20 14.01 19.40
CA THR A 279 -14.61 13.68 19.60
C THR A 279 -14.83 12.31 20.24
N SER A 280 -13.95 11.35 19.97
CA SER A 280 -14.04 10.00 20.55
C SER A 280 -13.27 9.84 21.86
N GLY A 281 -12.42 10.81 22.23
CA GLY A 281 -11.45 10.64 23.34
C GLY A 281 -10.46 9.49 23.13
N THR A 282 -10.42 8.86 21.95
CA THR A 282 -9.56 7.69 21.63
C THR A 282 -8.35 8.05 20.77
N SER A 283 -8.28 9.29 20.28
CA SER A 283 -7.07 9.79 19.63
C SER A 283 -5.99 9.99 20.70
N ASN A 284 -4.79 9.47 20.45
CA ASN A 284 -3.59 9.76 21.24
C ASN A 284 -3.19 11.25 21.21
N ARG A 285 -3.85 12.06 20.36
CA ARG A 285 -3.61 13.50 20.22
C ARG A 285 -4.50 14.35 21.13
N CYS A 286 -5.24 13.70 22.03
CA CYS A 286 -6.15 14.36 22.94
C CYS A 286 -5.84 13.92 24.36
N THR A 287 -5.54 14.88 25.24
CA THR A 287 -5.35 14.60 26.67
C THR A 287 -6.65 14.19 27.33
N LYS A 288 -7.75 14.81 26.88
CA LYS A 288 -9.12 14.53 27.28
C LYS A 288 -10.06 14.73 26.08
N PRO A 289 -11.29 14.18 26.09
CA PRO A 289 -12.30 14.54 25.10
C PRO A 289 -12.43 16.06 24.98
N GLY A 290 -12.25 16.61 23.78
CA GLY A 290 -12.27 18.06 23.50
C GLY A 290 -10.99 18.84 23.84
N GLU A 291 -9.93 18.22 24.37
CA GLU A 291 -8.66 18.88 24.70
C GLU A 291 -7.52 18.30 23.84
N PRO A 292 -7.12 18.95 22.73
CA PRO A 292 -5.96 18.55 21.95
C PRO A 292 -4.66 18.77 22.71
N ASP A 293 -3.78 17.78 22.72
CA ASP A 293 -2.48 17.84 23.41
C ASP A 293 -1.32 18.21 22.46
N ASP A 294 -1.38 17.76 21.20
CA ASP A 294 -0.23 17.78 20.27
C ASP A 294 -0.60 18.28 18.86
N ARG A 295 -1.51 19.26 18.78
CA ARG A 295 -1.93 19.83 17.49
C ARG A 295 -0.79 20.58 16.81
N GLU A 296 0.04 21.29 17.59
CA GLU A 296 1.01 22.23 17.04
C GLU A 296 2.18 21.56 16.35
N ASP A 297 2.77 20.51 16.93
CA ASP A 297 3.98 19.92 16.36
C ASP A 297 3.66 19.09 15.11
N TYR A 298 2.55 18.35 15.11
CA TYR A 298 2.09 17.73 13.87
C TYR A 298 1.66 18.75 12.82
N ALA A 299 0.97 19.85 13.19
CA ALA A 299 0.64 20.89 12.23
C ALA A 299 1.89 21.57 11.62
N LYS A 300 2.92 21.84 12.44
CA LYS A 300 4.21 22.35 11.97
C LYS A 300 4.87 21.37 11.01
N LEU A 301 4.88 20.08 11.35
CA LEU A 301 5.42 19.03 10.48
C LEU A 301 4.65 18.96 9.16
N LEU A 302 3.31 19.01 9.19
CA LEU A 302 2.51 19.04 7.97
C LEU A 302 2.86 20.26 7.11
N ARG A 303 2.87 21.47 7.69
CA ARG A 303 3.22 22.69 6.95
C ARG A 303 4.60 22.62 6.31
N ALA A 304 5.60 22.10 7.02
CA ALA A 304 6.97 21.96 6.53
C ALA A 304 7.09 20.99 5.34
N HIS A 305 6.17 20.03 5.21
CA HIS A 305 6.17 19.00 4.16
C HIS A 305 4.97 19.14 3.20
N ALA A 306 4.30 20.30 3.20
CA ALA A 306 3.09 20.52 2.41
C ALA A 306 3.38 20.60 0.90
N GLU A 307 4.59 20.94 0.48
CA GLU A 307 4.91 21.15 -0.94
C GLU A 307 5.18 19.85 -1.72
N VAL A 308 5.41 18.73 -1.04
CA VAL A 308 5.80 17.44 -1.65
C VAL A 308 4.83 16.32 -1.28
N TYR A 309 4.46 15.49 -2.25
CA TYR A 309 3.57 14.34 -2.04
C TYR A 309 4.05 13.09 -2.77
N PRO A 310 3.71 11.90 -2.27
CA PRO A 310 4.03 10.67 -2.98
C PRO A 310 3.08 10.49 -4.18
N THR A 311 3.61 9.96 -5.27
CA THR A 311 2.83 9.66 -6.49
C THR A 311 2.42 8.19 -6.56
N GLY A 312 1.61 7.83 -7.56
CA GLY A 312 1.24 6.46 -7.88
C GLY A 312 2.41 5.54 -8.30
N GLN A 313 3.64 6.03 -8.31
CA GLN A 313 4.84 5.30 -8.74
C GLN A 313 5.66 4.70 -7.59
N ALA A 314 5.03 4.46 -6.43
CA ALA A 314 5.71 3.81 -5.31
C ALA A 314 6.18 2.39 -5.69
N ARG A 315 7.42 2.04 -5.32
CA ARG A 315 8.04 0.74 -5.62
C ARG A 315 8.40 0.00 -4.35
N VAL A 316 8.29 -1.32 -4.43
CA VAL A 316 8.77 -2.24 -3.40
C VAL A 316 9.75 -3.19 -4.08
N SER A 317 10.95 -3.31 -3.54
CA SER A 317 11.97 -4.24 -4.01
C SER A 317 12.51 -5.05 -2.84
N TYR A 318 12.82 -6.31 -3.11
CA TYR A 318 13.46 -7.20 -2.15
C TYR A 318 14.86 -7.54 -2.65
N SER A 319 15.86 -7.45 -1.78
CA SER A 319 17.22 -7.92 -2.05
C SER A 319 17.68 -8.84 -0.93
N SER A 320 18.42 -9.88 -1.27
CA SER A 320 19.03 -10.80 -0.30
C SER A 320 20.46 -11.07 -0.75
N SER A 321 21.42 -11.04 0.18
CA SER A 321 22.81 -11.44 -0.11
C SER A 321 22.91 -12.87 -0.64
N SER A 322 21.93 -13.73 -0.33
CA SER A 322 21.85 -15.11 -0.83
C SER A 322 21.21 -15.23 -2.22
N LEU A 323 20.74 -14.15 -2.83
CA LEU A 323 20.21 -14.16 -4.20
C LEU A 323 21.19 -13.58 -5.22
N ASP A 324 22.22 -12.85 -4.77
CA ASP A 324 23.24 -12.26 -5.64
C ASP A 324 23.93 -13.31 -6.54
N TRP A 325 24.13 -14.54 -6.04
CA TRP A 325 24.70 -15.62 -6.86
C TRP A 325 23.75 -16.14 -7.95
N ILE A 326 22.43 -16.01 -7.77
CA ILE A 326 21.44 -16.40 -8.79
C ILE A 326 21.42 -15.36 -9.90
N GLU A 327 21.49 -14.07 -9.56
CA GLU A 327 21.60 -13.00 -10.56
C GLU A 327 22.92 -13.08 -11.33
N ASP A 328 24.05 -13.33 -10.65
CA ASP A 328 25.35 -13.56 -11.31
C ASP A 328 25.34 -14.81 -12.20
N ALA A 329 24.67 -15.89 -11.77
CA ALA A 329 24.52 -17.10 -12.58
C ALA A 329 23.65 -16.87 -13.82
N LEU A 330 22.56 -16.10 -13.70
CA LEU A 330 21.68 -15.75 -14.82
C LEU A 330 22.34 -14.76 -15.79
N GLN A 331 23.12 -13.80 -15.29
CA GLN A 331 23.86 -12.85 -16.14
C GLN A 331 25.07 -13.52 -16.83
N GLY A 332 25.71 -14.50 -16.18
CA GLY A 332 26.80 -15.30 -16.78
C GLY A 332 26.35 -16.13 -17.99
N ASP A 333 25.12 -16.63 -18.01
CA ASP A 333 24.55 -17.39 -19.13
C ASP A 333 24.10 -16.49 -20.31
N VAL A 334 23.72 -15.24 -20.03
CA VAL A 334 23.40 -14.26 -21.10
C VAL A 334 24.67 -13.81 -21.84
N ALA A 335 25.80 -13.66 -21.13
CA ALA A 335 27.07 -13.31 -21.76
C ALA A 335 27.60 -14.41 -22.70
N GLN A 336 27.32 -15.70 -22.43
CA GLN A 336 27.75 -16.82 -23.28
C GLN A 336 26.85 -17.07 -24.50
N THR A 337 25.59 -16.63 -24.46
CA THR A 337 24.65 -16.80 -25.60
C THR A 337 24.82 -15.73 -26.67
N THR A 338 25.40 -14.56 -26.35
CA THR A 338 25.70 -13.52 -27.35
C THR A 338 26.95 -13.78 -28.21
N ASP A 339 27.89 -14.63 -27.77
CA ASP A 339 29.11 -14.92 -28.53
C ASP A 339 28.95 -16.04 -29.58
N THR A 340 27.88 -16.83 -29.50
CA THR A 340 27.59 -17.89 -30.50
C THR A 340 26.68 -17.42 -31.64
N ALA A 341 26.03 -16.26 -31.53
CA ALA A 341 25.15 -15.71 -32.57
C ALA A 341 25.89 -14.95 -33.70
N ARG A 342 27.22 -14.79 -33.62
CA ARG A 342 28.02 -14.04 -34.61
C ARG A 342 28.67 -14.89 -35.71
N LEU A 343 28.47 -16.21 -35.71
CA LEU A 343 29.04 -17.13 -36.70
C LEU A 343 28.00 -18.15 -37.22
N ALA A 344 26.90 -17.67 -37.82
CA ALA A 344 26.09 -18.50 -38.70
C ALA A 344 25.22 -17.63 -39.63
N GLY A 345 25.78 -17.29 -40.79
CA GLY A 345 25.00 -16.83 -41.94
C GLY A 345 24.48 -18.01 -42.75
N ASP A 346 23.23 -17.87 -43.22
CA ASP A 346 22.56 -18.60 -44.30
C ASP A 346 22.24 -20.10 -44.13
N THR A 347 20.98 -20.44 -43.79
CA THR A 347 19.96 -20.89 -44.75
C THR A 347 18.65 -21.31 -44.06
N GLN A 348 17.53 -20.96 -44.69
CA GLN A 348 16.16 -21.22 -44.28
C GLN A 348 15.73 -22.66 -44.64
N LYS A 349 15.34 -23.49 -43.65
CA LYS A 349 14.26 -24.49 -43.82
C LYS A 349 13.74 -25.06 -42.50
N SER A 350 12.41 -25.02 -42.39
CA SER A 350 11.53 -25.60 -41.38
C SER A 350 11.83 -27.07 -41.04
N ALA A 351 12.06 -27.36 -39.75
CA ALA A 351 11.64 -28.60 -39.09
C ALA A 351 11.59 -28.40 -37.56
N ARG A 352 10.49 -28.84 -36.94
CA ARG A 352 10.31 -28.94 -35.49
C ARG A 352 11.27 -29.99 -34.93
N THR A 353 12.12 -29.59 -34.00
CA THR A 353 12.78 -30.51 -33.06
C THR A 353 13.02 -29.79 -31.74
N ALA A 354 12.47 -30.34 -30.65
CA ALA A 354 12.70 -29.86 -29.29
C ALA A 354 14.15 -30.17 -28.86
N PRO A 355 14.87 -29.26 -28.18
CA PRO A 355 16.17 -29.56 -27.63
C PRO A 355 16.01 -30.31 -26.29
N ALA A 356 16.77 -31.40 -26.16
CA ALA A 356 16.87 -32.18 -24.94
C ALA A 356 17.66 -31.41 -23.87
N LEU A 357 16.99 -31.07 -22.77
CA LEU A 357 17.58 -30.65 -21.49
C LEU A 357 18.22 -31.88 -20.81
N ALA A 358 19.45 -32.20 -21.19
CA ALA A 358 20.26 -33.23 -20.54
C ALA A 358 21.68 -32.68 -20.33
N GLY A 359 21.86 -31.81 -19.34
CA GLY A 359 23.19 -31.24 -19.04
C GLY A 359 23.29 -30.41 -17.77
N ALA A 360 22.20 -29.83 -17.26
CA ALA A 360 22.26 -28.89 -16.14
C ALA A 360 22.27 -29.53 -14.72
N SER A 361 22.13 -30.86 -14.60
CA SER A 361 21.89 -31.52 -13.31
C SER A 361 23.13 -31.77 -12.44
N SER A 362 24.36 -31.65 -12.96
CA SER A 362 25.56 -32.10 -12.21
C SER A 362 26.33 -31.01 -11.46
N LYS A 363 25.93 -29.74 -11.57
CA LYS A 363 26.57 -28.61 -10.86
C LYS A 363 25.80 -28.05 -9.65
N LEU A 364 24.62 -28.59 -9.34
CA LEU A 364 23.76 -28.15 -8.23
C LEU A 364 24.08 -28.79 -6.86
N HIS A 365 25.18 -29.54 -6.72
CA HIS A 365 25.49 -30.33 -5.52
C HIS A 365 26.84 -30.01 -4.86
N ALA A 366 27.21 -28.73 -4.80
CA ALA A 366 28.14 -28.28 -3.78
C ALA A 366 27.31 -27.82 -2.57
N GLU A 367 27.12 -28.72 -1.59
CA GLU A 367 26.56 -28.37 -0.29
C GLU A 367 27.49 -27.36 0.36
N HIS A 368 27.04 -26.10 0.41
CA HIS A 368 27.73 -25.06 1.17
C HIS A 368 27.41 -25.31 2.66
N GLU A 369 28.23 -26.14 3.33
CA GLU A 369 28.35 -26.15 4.80
C GLU A 369 29.04 -24.85 5.26
N GLY A 370 28.47 -23.70 4.87
CA GLY A 370 28.88 -22.40 5.37
C GLY A 370 28.41 -22.28 6.81
N ASP A 371 29.33 -21.96 7.73
CA ASP A 371 29.02 -21.54 9.10
C ASP A 371 27.80 -20.62 9.09
N GLY A 372 26.82 -20.91 9.96
CA GLY A 372 25.48 -20.32 9.98
C GLY A 372 25.42 -18.81 10.21
N ALA A 373 25.98 -18.03 9.28
CA ALA A 373 25.73 -16.62 9.15
C ALA A 373 24.24 -16.44 8.85
N GLU A 374 23.57 -15.67 9.70
CA GLU A 374 22.17 -15.32 9.48
C GLU A 374 22.07 -14.62 8.13
N GLU A 375 21.28 -15.18 7.21
CA GLU A 375 21.01 -14.53 5.93
C GLU A 375 20.17 -13.29 6.17
N GLU A 376 20.65 -12.14 5.68
CA GLU A 376 19.97 -10.87 5.81
C GLU A 376 19.26 -10.53 4.50
N GLY A 377 17.93 -10.49 4.54
CA GLY A 377 17.11 -9.90 3.50
C GLY A 377 16.84 -8.42 3.78
N TYR A 378 16.67 -7.63 2.73
CA TYR A 378 16.28 -6.23 2.80
C TYR A 378 15.03 -6.02 1.94
N LEU A 379 14.00 -5.42 2.54
CA LEU A 379 12.82 -4.93 1.85
C LEU A 379 12.92 -3.41 1.74
N ARG A 380 13.03 -2.91 0.51
CA ARG A 380 13.19 -1.49 0.23
C ARG A 380 11.90 -0.92 -0.34
N PHE A 381 11.44 0.16 0.25
CA PHE A 381 10.28 0.93 -0.18
C PHE A 381 10.77 2.26 -0.74
N LEU A 382 10.32 2.60 -1.94
CA LEU A 382 10.70 3.84 -2.63
C LEU A 382 9.43 4.59 -2.99
N TRP A 383 9.25 5.78 -2.43
CA TRP A 383 8.19 6.70 -2.86
C TRP A 383 8.77 7.68 -3.85
N ALA A 384 8.09 7.86 -4.98
CA ALA A 384 8.46 8.87 -5.95
C ALA A 384 7.80 10.20 -5.55
N PRO A 385 8.55 11.16 -4.98
CA PRO A 385 8.01 12.45 -4.57
C PRO A 385 7.69 13.31 -5.80
N LYS A 386 6.66 14.14 -5.69
CA LYS A 386 6.31 15.18 -6.66
C LYS A 386 5.97 16.47 -5.94
N ARG A 387 6.37 17.61 -6.50
CA ARG A 387 6.04 18.93 -5.96
C ARG A 387 4.63 19.35 -6.38
N MET A 388 3.97 20.14 -5.54
CA MET A 388 2.65 20.73 -5.82
C MET A 388 2.67 21.70 -7.02
N ASP A 389 3.79 22.39 -7.26
CA ASP A 389 3.99 23.31 -8.39
C ASP A 389 4.35 22.59 -9.71
N GLY A 390 4.29 21.26 -9.73
CA GLY A 390 4.60 20.45 -10.90
C GLY A 390 6.09 20.35 -11.25
N LYS A 391 6.98 21.05 -10.53
CA LYS A 391 8.42 20.98 -10.78
C LYS A 391 8.98 19.61 -10.36
N PRO A 392 10.04 19.13 -11.04
CA PRO A 392 10.70 17.89 -10.66
C PRO A 392 11.29 18.03 -9.25
N VAL A 393 11.15 16.97 -8.45
CA VAL A 393 11.90 16.85 -7.20
C VAL A 393 13.29 16.38 -7.56
N VAL A 394 14.30 17.20 -7.27
CA VAL A 394 15.69 16.75 -7.33
C VAL A 394 15.89 15.75 -6.20
N ALA A 395 16.22 14.51 -6.54
CA ALA A 395 16.50 13.49 -5.55
C ALA A 395 17.76 13.90 -4.77
N VAL A 396 17.60 14.37 -3.55
CA VAL A 396 18.70 14.59 -2.62
C VAL A 396 19.17 13.22 -2.14
N ASP A 397 20.47 12.97 -2.20
CA ASP A 397 21.06 11.77 -1.62
C ASP A 397 20.79 11.77 -0.10
N PRO A 398 19.98 10.84 0.44
CA PRO A 398 19.58 10.84 1.84
C PRO A 398 20.78 10.73 2.80
N ALA A 399 21.92 10.21 2.33
CA ALA A 399 23.15 10.15 3.13
C ALA A 399 23.72 11.54 3.50
N ALA A 400 23.41 12.59 2.73
CA ALA A 400 23.91 13.94 2.97
C ALA A 400 23.11 14.72 4.03
N ALA A 401 21.79 14.46 4.13
CA ALA A 401 20.88 15.21 5.02
C ALA A 401 21.00 14.80 6.50
N ALA A 402 21.28 13.53 6.79
CA ALA A 402 21.40 13.03 8.17
C ALA A 402 22.59 13.65 8.94
N THR A 403 23.61 14.14 8.23
CA THR A 403 24.78 14.82 8.82
C THR A 403 24.52 16.27 9.26
N ALA A 404 23.45 16.92 8.78
CA ALA A 404 23.20 18.34 9.05
C ALA A 404 22.37 18.58 10.33
N ALA A 405 21.65 17.58 10.83
CA ALA A 405 20.77 17.72 12.00
C ALA A 405 21.46 17.42 13.36
N GLY A 406 22.78 17.22 13.37
CA GLY A 406 23.51 16.67 14.52
C GLY A 406 24.43 17.62 15.30
N ASP A 407 24.53 18.91 14.97
CA ASP A 407 25.54 19.81 15.56
C ASP A 407 24.94 21.10 16.14
N ASP A 408 24.08 20.97 17.16
CA ASP A 408 23.70 22.06 18.06
C ASP A 408 24.55 21.99 19.34
N GLY A 409 25.77 22.54 19.29
CA GLY A 409 26.67 22.55 20.44
C GLY A 409 27.82 23.54 20.36
N GLY A 410 27.57 24.84 20.60
CA GLY A 410 28.67 25.76 20.87
C GLY A 410 28.29 27.24 21.01
N SER A 411 28.16 27.71 22.25
CA SER A 411 28.15 29.14 22.58
C SER A 411 29.52 29.76 22.26
N ASP A 412 29.57 30.82 21.46
CA ASP A 412 30.62 31.82 21.62
C ASP A 412 30.13 33.23 21.24
N SER A 413 30.40 34.15 22.15
CA SER A 413 30.09 35.57 22.07
C SER A 413 31.27 36.29 21.42
N GLY A 414 31.10 36.77 20.18
CA GLY A 414 32.12 37.55 19.49
C GLY A 414 31.53 38.58 18.53
N GLU A 415 31.50 39.84 18.98
CA GLU A 415 31.26 41.01 18.13
C GLU A 415 32.26 41.06 16.95
N ARG A 416 31.75 41.14 15.72
CA ARG A 416 32.50 41.71 14.59
C ARG A 416 31.58 42.34 13.54
N ASN A 417 31.66 43.67 13.50
CA ASN A 417 31.28 44.49 12.36
C ASN A 417 32.14 44.14 11.13
N SER A 418 31.51 43.93 9.98
CA SER A 418 32.02 44.40 8.68
C SER A 418 30.97 44.28 7.58
N SER A 419 30.55 45.45 7.12
CA SER A 419 29.86 45.77 5.87
C SER A 419 30.48 45.13 4.62
N GLY A 420 29.66 44.61 3.71
CA GLY A 420 30.06 44.39 2.33
C GLY A 420 29.15 43.51 1.49
N GLY A 421 28.23 44.14 0.74
CA GLY A 421 27.79 43.66 -0.59
C GLY A 421 26.66 42.62 -0.63
N ASP A 422 25.41 43.07 -0.46
CA ASP A 422 24.21 42.33 -0.86
C ASP A 422 24.16 42.22 -2.39
N SER A 423 24.44 41.02 -2.89
CA SER A 423 23.92 40.55 -4.18
C SER A 423 23.00 39.38 -3.89
N ASP A 424 21.70 39.69 -3.84
CA ASP A 424 20.58 38.74 -3.84
C ASP A 424 20.63 37.87 -5.11
N SER A 425 21.43 36.82 -5.10
CA SER A 425 21.15 35.63 -5.90
C SER A 425 20.39 34.67 -5.02
N ALA A 426 19.07 34.86 -4.98
CA ALA A 426 18.14 33.93 -4.37
C ALA A 426 18.44 32.52 -4.90
N ASP A 427 18.72 31.65 -3.95
CA ASP A 427 19.22 30.29 -4.11
C ASP A 427 18.16 29.43 -4.83
N GLU A 428 18.26 29.29 -6.16
CA GLU A 428 17.37 28.43 -6.97
C GLU A 428 17.62 26.91 -6.77
N GLY A 429 18.39 26.53 -5.74
CA GLY A 429 18.72 25.15 -5.40
C GLY A 429 18.08 24.64 -4.12
N ALA A 430 17.04 25.28 -3.58
CA ALA A 430 16.44 24.84 -2.32
C ALA A 430 15.90 23.40 -2.44
N ASP A 431 16.63 22.47 -1.81
CA ASP A 431 16.29 21.07 -1.68
C ASP A 431 14.83 20.93 -1.23
N SER A 432 14.04 20.19 -2.01
CA SER A 432 12.65 19.95 -1.61
C SER A 432 12.64 19.10 -0.34
N PRO A 433 11.76 19.38 0.64
CA PRO A 433 11.72 18.60 1.86
C PRO A 433 11.47 17.12 1.53
N PRO A 434 12.00 16.17 2.32
CA PRO A 434 11.70 14.75 2.13
C PRO A 434 10.21 14.46 2.36
N LEU A 435 9.71 13.31 1.93
CA LEU A 435 8.35 12.89 2.24
C LEU A 435 8.18 12.57 3.73
N ILE A 436 6.99 12.80 4.26
CA ILE A 436 6.53 12.22 5.52
C ILE A 436 5.49 11.15 5.22
N MET A 437 5.61 9.99 5.86
CA MET A 437 4.73 8.84 5.65
C MET A 437 4.47 8.14 7.00
N PHE A 438 3.25 7.67 7.22
CA PHE A 438 2.88 6.85 8.38
C PHE A 438 3.42 5.44 8.23
N ALA A 439 4.24 5.03 9.18
CA ALA A 439 4.81 3.71 9.34
C ALA A 439 4.02 2.92 10.40
N LEU A 440 3.75 1.65 10.13
CA LEU A 440 3.09 0.76 11.07
C LEU A 440 4.06 0.29 12.16
N LEU A 441 3.53 -0.23 13.26
CA LEU A 441 4.33 -0.70 14.39
C LEU A 441 5.43 -1.71 13.99
N HIS A 442 5.16 -2.61 13.05
CA HIS A 442 6.14 -3.58 12.57
C HIS A 442 7.18 -2.97 11.61
N HIS A 443 6.91 -1.82 10.99
CA HIS A 443 7.92 -1.05 10.26
C HIS A 443 8.91 -0.41 11.25
N ARG A 444 8.40 0.18 12.33
CA ARG A 444 9.24 0.77 13.39
C ARG A 444 10.24 -0.22 13.99
N GLN A 445 9.84 -1.47 14.19
CA GLN A 445 10.72 -2.48 14.79
C GLN A 445 11.97 -2.77 13.97
N VAL A 446 11.94 -2.47 12.67
CA VAL A 446 13.06 -2.70 11.76
C VAL A 446 13.68 -1.40 11.25
N PHE A 447 13.09 -0.24 11.55
CA PHE A 447 13.72 1.04 11.30
C PHE A 447 14.95 1.21 12.18
N THR A 448 15.97 1.77 11.57
CA THR A 448 17.16 2.28 12.22
C THR A 448 16.91 3.71 12.71
N ALA A 449 17.72 4.19 13.66
CA ALA A 449 17.61 5.57 14.14
C ALA A 449 17.78 6.62 13.01
N ALA A 450 18.32 6.24 11.85
CA ALA A 450 18.49 7.11 10.69
C ALA A 450 17.18 7.35 9.90
N ASP A 451 16.14 6.55 10.11
CA ASP A 451 14.90 6.58 9.29
C ASP A 451 13.92 7.71 9.69
N GLY A 452 14.38 8.69 10.46
CA GLY A 452 13.62 9.92 10.74
C GLY A 452 12.27 9.68 11.40
N LEU A 453 12.15 8.65 12.24
CA LEU A 453 10.92 8.34 12.96
C LEU A 453 10.61 9.42 13.99
N THR A 454 9.36 9.87 14.02
CA THR A 454 8.87 10.87 14.97
C THR A 454 7.95 10.21 15.99
N ASP A 455 7.74 10.86 17.15
CA ASP A 455 6.76 10.42 18.15
C ASP A 455 5.31 10.75 17.74
N ILE A 456 5.11 11.39 16.59
CA ILE A 456 3.79 11.76 16.10
C ILE A 456 3.11 10.53 15.49
N GLY A 457 2.09 10.05 16.18
CA GLY A 457 1.34 8.87 15.76
C GLY A 457 -0.17 9.05 15.66
N THR A 458 -0.83 8.01 15.16
CA THR A 458 -2.28 7.85 15.10
C THR A 458 -2.65 6.38 15.29
N PRO A 459 -3.73 6.06 16.03
CA PRO A 459 -4.17 4.69 16.20
C PRO A 459 -4.64 4.05 14.89
N SER A 460 -4.29 2.79 14.67
CA SER A 460 -4.79 1.97 13.58
C SER A 460 -5.13 0.55 14.08
N LEU A 461 -5.81 -0.26 13.24
CA LEU A 461 -6.08 -1.66 13.55
C LEU A 461 -4.79 -2.48 13.78
N HIS A 462 -3.68 -2.01 13.22
CA HIS A 462 -2.35 -2.63 13.32
C HIS A 462 -1.48 -2.03 14.43
N GLY A 463 -2.08 -1.29 15.37
CA GLY A 463 -1.38 -0.55 16.42
C GLY A 463 -1.16 0.92 16.05
N GLN A 464 -0.36 1.62 16.85
CA GLN A 464 -0.03 3.02 16.59
C GLN A 464 0.83 3.12 15.33
N ALA A 465 0.35 3.88 14.34
CA ALA A 465 1.11 4.24 13.16
C ALA A 465 1.80 5.58 13.40
N GLU A 466 3.10 5.66 13.17
CA GLU A 466 3.94 6.83 13.50
C GLU A 466 4.51 7.45 12.22
N VAL A 467 4.69 8.76 12.20
CA VAL A 467 5.25 9.44 11.02
C VAL A 467 6.75 9.20 10.95
N ALA A 468 7.23 8.73 9.81
CA ALA A 468 8.63 8.64 9.45
C ALA A 468 8.94 9.57 8.27
N ILE A 469 10.13 10.17 8.30
CA ILE A 469 10.61 11.15 7.32
C ILE A 469 11.59 10.45 6.37
N GLY A 470 11.30 10.46 5.07
CA GLY A 470 12.18 9.92 4.04
C GLY A 470 11.45 9.54 2.76
N ASN A 471 12.16 9.58 1.64
CA ASN A 471 11.65 9.12 0.34
C ASN A 471 11.89 7.61 0.13
N GLU A 472 12.66 7.00 1.02
CA GLU A 472 13.08 5.62 0.95
C GLU A 472 13.13 5.03 2.36
N TRP A 473 12.59 3.82 2.51
CA TRP A 473 12.75 3.02 3.73
C TRP A 473 13.42 1.70 3.38
N SER A 474 14.38 1.28 4.21
CA SER A 474 15.01 -0.04 4.11
C SER A 474 14.70 -0.84 5.38
N MET A 475 14.02 -1.97 5.21
CA MET A 475 13.62 -2.84 6.30
C MET A 475 14.45 -4.12 6.26
N LYS A 476 15.26 -4.33 7.29
CA LYS A 476 16.02 -5.56 7.46
C LYS A 476 15.08 -6.68 7.91
N VAL A 477 15.06 -7.77 7.15
CA VAL A 477 14.30 -8.98 7.43
C VAL A 477 15.28 -10.10 7.74
N ALA A 478 15.37 -10.47 9.01
CA ALA A 478 16.10 -11.67 9.41
C ALA A 478 15.32 -12.89 8.91
N LEU A 479 15.88 -13.63 7.95
CA LEU A 479 15.27 -14.85 7.48
C LEU A 479 15.62 -15.97 8.46
N PRO A 480 14.63 -16.66 9.06
CA PRO A 480 14.94 -17.85 9.82
C PRO A 480 15.54 -18.91 8.86
N PRO A 481 16.51 -19.72 9.30
CA PRO A 481 17.02 -20.84 8.51
C PRO A 481 15.92 -21.91 8.42
N VAL A 482 15.01 -21.75 7.46
CA VAL A 482 13.93 -22.72 7.19
C VAL A 482 14.41 -23.67 6.12
N SER A 483 14.42 -24.96 6.44
CA SER A 483 14.68 -26.03 5.49
C SER A 483 13.57 -27.08 5.57
N PHE A 484 13.59 -28.05 4.66
CA PHE A 484 12.71 -29.22 4.75
C PHE A 484 13.00 -30.10 5.98
N GLY A 485 14.17 -29.94 6.60
CA GLY A 485 14.54 -30.62 7.84
C GLY A 485 14.11 -29.82 9.06
N VAL A 486 13.62 -30.52 10.08
CA VAL A 486 13.56 -29.97 11.43
C VAL A 486 14.98 -29.78 11.94
N GLY A 487 15.31 -28.59 12.44
CA GLY A 487 16.66 -28.28 12.97
C GLY A 487 17.08 -29.15 14.17
N ARG A 488 16.17 -29.98 14.69
CA ARG A 488 16.45 -30.99 15.73
C ARG A 488 16.02 -32.36 15.21
N PRO A 489 16.91 -33.37 15.22
CA PRO A 489 16.52 -34.73 14.87
C PRO A 489 15.49 -35.27 15.87
N VAL A 490 14.71 -36.26 15.43
CA VAL A 490 13.80 -37.02 16.31
C VAL A 490 14.63 -37.65 17.44
N ARG A 491 14.15 -37.50 18.69
CA ARG A 491 14.76 -38.14 19.87
C ARG A 491 14.82 -39.66 19.64
N GLU A 492 15.95 -40.28 19.95
CA GLU A 492 16.21 -41.69 19.64
C GLU A 492 15.11 -42.63 20.17
N GLU A 493 14.65 -42.38 21.39
CA GLU A 493 13.58 -43.11 22.06
C GLU A 493 12.19 -42.95 21.42
N MET A 494 11.98 -41.91 20.59
CA MET A 494 10.72 -41.67 19.86
C MET A 494 10.75 -42.22 18.44
N VAL A 495 11.90 -42.68 17.94
CA VAL A 495 12.03 -43.12 16.54
C VAL A 495 11.11 -44.31 16.24
N ALA A 496 10.94 -45.25 17.19
CA ALA A 496 10.05 -46.39 17.03
C ALA A 496 8.58 -45.94 16.89
N ASP A 497 8.11 -45.11 17.82
CA ASP A 497 6.74 -44.59 17.84
C ASP A 497 6.44 -43.75 16.57
N VAL A 498 7.39 -42.92 16.13
CA VAL A 498 7.23 -42.13 14.89
C VAL A 498 7.13 -43.04 13.67
N ASN A 499 7.94 -44.09 13.58
CA ASN A 499 7.85 -45.04 12.46
C ASN A 499 6.53 -45.82 12.49
N GLU A 500 6.05 -46.25 13.66
CA GLU A 500 4.76 -46.93 13.80
C GLU A 500 3.60 -46.03 13.36
N ALA A 501 3.59 -44.77 13.80
CA ALA A 501 2.58 -43.80 13.37
C ALA A 501 2.62 -43.54 11.86
N LEU A 502 3.81 -43.42 11.27
CA LEU A 502 3.98 -43.27 9.82
C LEU A 502 3.47 -44.50 9.05
N ASP A 503 3.70 -45.71 9.58
CA ASP A 503 3.20 -46.97 9.02
C ASP A 503 1.67 -47.10 9.13
N GLU A 504 1.03 -46.42 10.07
CA GLU A 504 -0.43 -46.31 10.13
C GLU A 504 -0.96 -45.25 9.15
N ASP A 505 -0.37 -44.07 9.14
CA ASP A 505 -0.78 -42.94 8.28
C ASP A 505 -0.66 -43.29 6.79
N VAL A 506 0.36 -44.05 6.39
CA VAL A 506 0.53 -44.46 4.98
C VAL A 506 -0.60 -45.37 4.48
N LYS A 507 -1.33 -46.02 5.39
CA LYS A 507 -2.48 -46.88 5.06
C LYS A 507 -3.77 -46.06 4.90
N TYR A 508 -3.77 -44.78 5.28
CA TYR A 508 -4.94 -43.94 5.14
C TYR A 508 -5.23 -43.66 3.66
N GLU A 509 -6.33 -44.23 3.15
CA GLU A 509 -6.82 -43.94 1.81
C GLU A 509 -7.66 -42.67 1.82
N MET A 510 -7.25 -41.67 1.04
CA MET A 510 -8.08 -40.47 0.85
C MET A 510 -9.44 -40.88 0.23
N PRO A 511 -10.56 -40.37 0.78
CA PRO A 511 -11.87 -40.61 0.20
C PRO A 511 -11.92 -40.24 -1.29
N LYS A 512 -12.56 -41.08 -2.10
CA LYS A 512 -12.56 -40.96 -3.58
C LYS A 512 -13.08 -39.62 -4.09
N ASN A 513 -13.96 -38.96 -3.35
CA ASN A 513 -14.47 -37.62 -3.67
C ASN A 513 -13.33 -36.56 -3.66
N TYR A 514 -12.41 -36.60 -2.68
CA TYR A 514 -11.25 -35.69 -2.69
C TYR A 514 -10.28 -36.00 -3.84
N LEU A 515 -10.09 -37.28 -4.16
CA LEU A 515 -9.25 -37.69 -5.30
C LEU A 515 -9.83 -37.24 -6.66
N ARG A 516 -11.14 -37.00 -6.73
CA ARG A 516 -11.83 -36.47 -7.90
C ARG A 516 -11.92 -34.95 -7.93
N GLY A 517 -11.44 -34.26 -6.88
CA GLY A 517 -11.63 -32.82 -6.72
C GLY A 517 -13.08 -32.43 -6.42
N GLU A 518 -13.92 -33.36 -5.96
CA GLU A 518 -15.32 -33.10 -5.55
C GLU A 518 -15.41 -32.51 -4.13
N GLY A 519 -14.30 -32.48 -3.39
CA GLY A 519 -14.18 -31.78 -2.10
C GLY A 519 -13.60 -30.38 -2.29
N ASP A 520 -13.79 -29.50 -1.30
CA ASP A 520 -13.15 -28.19 -1.29
C ASP A 520 -11.63 -28.35 -1.38
N SER A 521 -11.03 -27.56 -2.27
CA SER A 521 -9.59 -27.49 -2.50
C SER A 521 -8.79 -27.21 -1.23
N GLU A 522 -9.35 -26.50 -0.26
CA GLU A 522 -8.67 -26.23 1.01
C GLU A 522 -8.34 -27.52 1.77
N PHE A 523 -9.31 -28.43 1.88
CA PHE A 523 -9.13 -29.72 2.54
C PHE A 523 -8.30 -30.70 1.69
N ALA A 524 -8.32 -30.57 0.37
CA ALA A 524 -7.51 -31.40 -0.52
C ALA A 524 -6.01 -31.04 -0.47
N ALA A 525 -5.68 -29.79 -0.11
CA ALA A 525 -4.32 -29.23 -0.13
C ALA A 525 -3.53 -29.43 1.17
N THR A 526 -4.14 -29.83 2.29
CA THR A 526 -3.47 -30.09 3.59
C THR A 526 -2.58 -31.36 3.59
N ARG A 527 -1.92 -31.67 2.47
CA ARG A 527 -1.01 -32.82 2.32
C ARG A 527 0.37 -32.54 2.89
N GLN A 528 0.51 -32.51 4.21
CA GLN A 528 1.83 -32.43 4.86
C GLN A 528 2.59 -33.77 4.86
N CYS A 529 1.90 -34.91 4.82
CA CYS A 529 2.53 -36.21 5.06
C CYS A 529 3.51 -36.64 3.95
N SER A 530 3.22 -36.36 2.67
CA SER A 530 4.09 -36.84 1.57
C SER A 530 5.48 -36.20 1.55
N VAL A 531 5.61 -34.94 2.00
CA VAL A 531 6.92 -34.26 2.10
C VAL A 531 7.73 -34.82 3.27
N LEU A 532 7.06 -35.15 4.38
CA LEU A 532 7.67 -35.80 5.54
C LEU A 532 8.19 -37.20 5.19
N PHE A 533 7.46 -37.97 4.37
CA PHE A 533 7.92 -39.29 3.91
C PHE A 533 9.22 -39.23 3.10
N ASP A 534 9.33 -38.27 2.17
CA ASP A 534 10.53 -38.13 1.33
C ASP A 534 11.73 -37.62 2.15
N ALA A 535 11.50 -36.76 3.14
CA ALA A 535 12.52 -36.33 4.09
C ALA A 535 12.93 -37.44 5.08
N ALA A 536 12.00 -38.26 5.55
CA ALA A 536 12.26 -39.41 6.42
C ALA A 536 13.05 -40.52 5.69
N ASP A 537 12.71 -40.83 4.44
CA ASP A 537 13.44 -41.78 3.61
C ASP A 537 14.88 -41.29 3.32
N ARG A 538 15.06 -39.99 3.04
CA ARG A 538 16.40 -39.38 2.93
C ARG A 538 17.20 -39.50 4.23
N SER A 539 16.58 -39.22 5.38
CA SER A 539 17.22 -39.32 6.70
C SER A 539 17.59 -40.77 7.05
N ALA A 540 16.71 -41.72 6.73
CA ALA A 540 16.97 -43.15 6.91
C ALA A 540 18.15 -43.63 6.04
N ARG A 541 18.26 -43.17 4.79
CA ARG A 541 19.40 -43.46 3.91
C ARG A 541 20.70 -42.83 4.40
N GLN A 542 20.64 -41.63 4.97
CA GLN A 542 21.80 -40.95 5.57
C GLN A 542 22.31 -41.69 6.81
N LEU A 543 21.40 -42.15 7.69
CA LEU A 543 21.73 -43.00 8.83
C LEU A 543 22.33 -44.36 8.40
N GLN A 544 21.85 -44.96 7.31
CA GLN A 544 22.45 -46.16 6.73
C GLN A 544 23.86 -45.93 6.17
N ARG A 545 24.12 -44.75 5.56
CA ARG A 545 25.47 -44.36 5.10
C ARG A 545 26.43 -44.14 6.27
N ILE A 546 25.98 -43.47 7.34
CA ILE A 546 26.76 -43.29 8.56
C ILE A 546 27.10 -44.65 9.19
N ARG A 547 26.13 -45.57 9.28
CA ARG A 547 26.36 -46.95 9.74
C ARG A 547 27.39 -47.72 8.91
N ARG A 548 27.45 -47.49 7.59
CA ARG A 548 28.47 -48.13 6.71
C ARG A 548 29.88 -47.56 6.86
N ASN A 549 30.02 -46.33 7.38
CA ASN A 549 31.31 -45.67 7.57
C ASN A 549 31.87 -45.81 9.01
N ILE A 550 31.19 -46.55 9.90
CA ILE A 550 31.75 -46.95 11.19
C ILE A 550 32.86 -47.97 10.93
N PRO A 551 34.11 -47.76 11.42
CA PRO A 551 35.22 -48.68 11.19
C PRO A 551 34.87 -50.11 11.60
N ARG A 552 35.24 -51.09 10.76
CA ARG A 552 35.06 -52.55 10.90
C ARG A 552 35.72 -53.19 12.14
N LYS A 553 35.56 -52.62 13.33
CA LYS A 553 36.08 -53.18 14.58
C LYS A 553 35.03 -53.98 15.36
N TYR A 554 33.80 -54.08 14.87
CA TYR A 554 32.68 -54.80 15.51
C TYR A 554 31.91 -55.75 14.58
N GLU A 555 32.53 -56.25 13.51
CA GLU A 555 31.91 -57.23 12.58
C GLU A 555 31.71 -58.64 13.16
N ARG A 556 32.14 -58.91 14.40
CA ARG A 556 32.08 -60.28 14.98
C ARG A 556 30.76 -60.67 15.63
N ASP A 557 29.88 -59.72 15.96
CA ASP A 557 28.65 -60.05 16.72
C ASP A 557 27.37 -60.06 15.87
N ILE A 558 27.44 -59.61 14.61
CA ILE A 558 26.27 -59.58 13.70
C ILE A 558 26.04 -60.94 13.00
N HIS A 559 27.05 -61.80 12.93
CA HIS A 559 26.92 -63.10 12.24
C HIS A 559 26.05 -64.12 12.99
N THR A 560 25.80 -63.91 14.28
CA THR A 560 25.02 -64.84 15.12
C THR A 560 23.50 -64.57 15.06
N LEU A 561 23.07 -63.40 14.59
CA LEU A 561 21.65 -63.04 14.47
C LEU A 561 21.00 -63.49 13.15
N ASN A 562 21.77 -63.69 12.07
CA ASN A 562 21.23 -64.15 10.78
C ASN A 562 20.95 -65.66 10.70
N LEU A 563 21.41 -66.47 11.66
CA LEU A 563 21.20 -67.92 11.67
C LEU A 563 19.85 -68.36 12.28
N LEU A 564 19.04 -67.44 12.80
CA LEU A 564 17.73 -67.76 13.40
C LEU A 564 16.53 -67.54 12.46
N CYS A 565 16.69 -66.97 11.27
CA CYS A 565 15.58 -66.63 10.36
C CYS A 565 15.43 -67.51 9.10
N GLU A 566 16.28 -68.53 8.87
CA GLU A 566 16.17 -69.42 7.70
C GLU A 566 15.45 -70.76 7.97
N GLY A 567 14.84 -70.91 9.14
CA GLY A 567 14.16 -72.13 9.57
C GLY A 567 12.65 -72.21 9.28
N SER A 568 12.15 -71.71 8.14
CA SER A 568 10.74 -71.95 7.74
C SER A 568 10.48 -71.75 6.24
N ARG A 569 11.11 -72.57 5.39
CA ARG A 569 10.60 -72.89 4.04
C ARG A 569 10.87 -74.36 3.72
N SER A 570 9.87 -75.20 4.01
CA SER A 570 9.62 -76.48 3.33
C SER A 570 8.14 -76.57 3.03
#